data_AF-A0A6I5N743-F1
#
_entry.id   AF-A0A6I5N743-F1
#
_cell.length_a   1.000
_cell.length_b   1.000
_cell.length_c   1.000
_cell.angle_alpha   90.00
_cell.angle_beta   90.00
_cell.angle_gamma   90.00
#
_symmetry.space_group_name_H-M   'P 1'
#
loop_
_entity.id
_entity.type
_entity.pdbx_description
1 polymer ?
#
loop_
_entity_poly.entity_id
_entity_poly.type
_entity_poly.pdbx_seq_one_letter_code
_entity_poly.pdbx_strand_id
1 'polypeptide(L)'
;MKKILAIDGGGIRGIIPAVVLIEIEKRTGSRIADLFDLIAGTSTGGILSLGLVKPRSDQSKIPHYTAEELLKFYFHEGEQIFPSTAIDKWLGRKSLVGNLQILTGAKYSHEPLESLLDRYFEDVLMSQALTP
;
A
#
# COMPACT_ATOMS: atom_id res chain seq x y z
N MET A 1 21.72 9.15 16.33
CA MET A 1 21.11 7.81 16.25
C MET A 1 20.16 7.82 15.06
N LYS A 2 20.15 6.78 14.21
CA LYS A 2 19.25 6.69 13.05
C LYS A 2 18.00 5.89 13.40
N LYS A 3 16.83 6.33 12.93
CA LYS A 3 15.52 5.68 13.13
C LYS A 3 15.06 5.04 11.82
N ILE A 4 14.76 3.75 11.85
CA ILE A 4 14.35 2.99 10.67
C ILE A 4 12.95 2.41 10.90
N LEU A 5 12.06 2.59 9.92
CA LEU A 5 10.75 1.95 9.88
C LEU A 5 10.77 0.84 8.82
N ALA A 6 10.35 -0.36 9.20
CA ALA A 6 10.19 -1.50 8.29
C ALA A 6 8.72 -1.96 8.29
N ILE A 7 8.13 -2.09 7.10
CA ILE A 7 6.73 -2.46 6.92
C ILE A 7 6.63 -3.77 6.14
N ASP A 8 6.10 -4.80 6.79
CA ASP A 8 5.92 -6.11 6.18
C ASP A 8 4.85 -6.09 5.07
N GLY A 9 4.99 -7.02 4.12
CA GLY A 9 3.96 -7.32 3.14
C GLY A 9 2.80 -8.12 3.74
N GLY A 10 1.68 -8.21 3.01
CA GLY A 10 0.54 -8.97 3.52
C GLY A 10 -0.73 -8.99 2.68
N GLY A 11 -0.70 -8.44 1.45
CA GLY A 11 -1.91 -8.24 0.65
C GLY A 11 -2.85 -7.26 1.34
N ILE A 12 -4.15 -7.53 1.33
CA ILE A 12 -5.15 -6.66 2.00
C ILE A 12 -4.88 -6.41 3.50
N ARG A 13 -4.07 -7.26 4.16
CA ARG A 13 -3.69 -7.09 5.56
C ARG A 13 -2.76 -5.90 5.81
N GLY A 14 -2.30 -5.19 4.78
CA GLY A 14 -1.64 -3.88 4.93
C GLY A 14 -2.46 -2.84 5.70
N ILE A 15 -3.77 -3.06 5.84
CA ILE A 15 -4.63 -2.31 6.76
C ILE A 15 -4.08 -2.31 8.20
N ILE A 16 -3.51 -3.42 8.67
CA ILE A 16 -3.00 -3.55 10.04
C ILE A 16 -1.85 -2.55 10.30
N PRO A 17 -0.72 -2.58 9.55
CA PRO A 17 0.33 -1.59 9.74
C PRO A 17 -0.14 -0.16 9.44
N ALA A 18 -1.04 0.06 8.46
CA ALA A 18 -1.58 1.39 8.19
C ALA A 18 -2.31 1.99 9.40
N VAL A 19 -3.12 1.20 10.12
CA VAL A 19 -3.78 1.66 11.36
C VAL A 19 -2.77 2.01 12.47
N VAL A 20 -1.69 1.22 12.59
CA VAL A 20 -0.61 1.54 13.55
C VAL A 20 0.08 2.85 13.19
N LEU A 21 0.36 3.09 11.91
CA LEU A 21 0.97 4.32 11.42
C LEU A 21 0.09 5.55 11.70
N ILE A 22 -1.22 5.44 11.51
CA ILE A 22 -2.18 6.52 11.86
C ILE A 22 -2.07 6.86 13.34
N GLU A 23 -2.01 5.85 14.22
CA GLU A 23 -1.89 6.09 15.65
C GLU A 23 -0.54 6.74 16.02
N ILE A 24 0.54 6.37 15.34
CA ILE A 24 1.85 7.02 15.50
C ILE A 24 1.76 8.50 15.10
N GLU A 25 1.19 8.83 13.93
CA GLU A 25 1.01 10.22 13.50
C GLU A 25 0.16 11.01 14.51
N LYS A 26 -0.93 10.42 15.02
CA LYS A 26 -1.80 11.04 16.02
C LYS A 26 -1.09 11.35 17.33
N ARG A 27 -0.32 10.41 17.86
CA ARG A 27 0.39 10.57 19.15
C ARG A 27 1.56 11.54 19.07
N THR A 28 2.20 11.61 17.92
CA THR A 28 3.40 12.45 17.72
C THR A 28 3.06 13.83 17.14
N GLY A 29 1.88 13.98 16.52
CA GLY A 29 1.52 15.18 15.77
C GLY A 29 2.38 15.42 14.52
N SER A 30 3.15 14.42 14.08
CA SER A 30 4.13 14.51 13.00
C SER A 30 3.86 13.47 11.92
N ARG A 31 4.26 13.74 10.67
CA ARG A 31 4.16 12.73 9.60
C ARG A 31 5.17 11.62 9.79
N ILE A 32 4.85 10.42 9.32
CA ILE A 32 5.79 9.29 9.39
C ILE A 32 7.14 9.63 8.72
N ALA A 33 7.14 10.33 7.58
CA ALA A 33 8.37 10.74 6.88
C ALA A 33 9.27 11.65 7.74
N ASP A 34 8.71 12.46 8.63
CA ASP A 34 9.47 13.34 9.53
C ASP A 34 10.04 12.59 10.74
N LEU A 35 9.47 11.41 11.05
CA LEU A 35 9.82 10.61 12.22
C LEU A 35 10.95 9.62 11.97
N PHE A 36 11.19 9.20 10.73
CA PHE A 36 12.16 8.16 10.39
C PHE A 36 13.17 8.62 9.35
N ASP A 37 14.41 8.17 9.48
CA ASP A 37 15.50 8.47 8.54
C ASP A 37 15.50 7.55 7.31
N LEU A 38 14.79 6.41 7.38
CA LEU A 38 14.67 5.39 6.33
C LEU A 38 13.33 4.66 6.51
N ILE A 39 12.58 4.50 5.43
CA ILE A 39 11.31 3.76 5.44
C ILE A 39 11.36 2.65 4.39
N ALA A 40 11.47 1.41 4.85
CA ALA A 40 11.51 0.23 3.99
C ALA A 40 10.20 -0.55 4.06
N GLY A 41 9.81 -1.17 2.94
CA GLY A 41 8.61 -1.99 2.89
C GLY A 41 8.63 -3.01 1.76
N THR A 42 7.98 -4.16 1.97
CA THR A 42 7.87 -5.23 0.97
C THR A 42 6.43 -5.39 0.51
N SER A 43 6.20 -5.54 -0.80
CA SER A 43 4.85 -5.72 -1.37
C SER A 43 3.91 -4.59 -0.92
N THR A 44 2.77 -4.90 -0.30
CA THR A 44 1.86 -3.95 0.32
C THR A 44 2.55 -2.96 1.27
N GLY A 45 3.55 -3.42 2.04
CA GLY A 45 4.36 -2.56 2.87
C GLY A 45 5.17 -1.56 2.05
N GLY A 46 5.64 -1.96 0.87
CA GLY A 46 6.31 -1.07 -0.09
C GLY A 46 5.38 0.00 -0.66
N ILE A 47 4.14 -0.35 -0.99
CA ILE A 47 3.12 0.63 -1.42
C ILE A 47 2.88 1.68 -0.32
N LEU A 48 2.75 1.23 0.94
CA LEU A 48 2.66 2.13 2.08
C LEU A 48 3.91 3.00 2.23
N SER A 49 5.10 2.41 2.20
CA SER A 49 6.38 3.13 2.28
C SER A 49 6.47 4.24 1.23
N LEU A 50 6.18 3.93 -0.03
CA LEU A 50 6.18 4.91 -1.13
C LEU A 50 5.17 6.02 -0.88
N GLY A 51 3.95 5.67 -0.45
CA GLY A 51 2.90 6.65 -0.16
C GLY A 51 3.30 7.64 0.93
N LEU A 52 3.95 7.15 1.98
CA LEU A 52 4.38 7.95 3.13
C LEU A 52 5.49 8.94 2.78
N VAL A 53 6.29 8.65 1.75
CA VAL A 53 7.42 9.50 1.33
C VAL A 53 7.19 10.24 0.01
N LYS A 54 6.03 10.06 -0.63
CA LYS A 54 5.68 10.78 -1.87
C LYS A 54 5.63 12.29 -1.57
N PRO A 55 6.44 13.13 -2.23
CA PRO A 55 6.38 14.57 -2.07
C PRO A 55 5.08 15.13 -2.65
N ARG A 56 4.66 16.29 -2.15
CA ARG A 56 3.64 17.11 -2.83
C ARG A 56 4.21 17.69 -4.12
N SER A 57 3.32 17.97 -5.09
CA SER A 57 3.68 18.56 -6.39
C SER A 57 4.23 19.99 -6.28
N ASP A 58 4.00 20.66 -5.15
CA ASP A 58 4.43 22.03 -4.86
C ASP A 58 5.91 22.14 -4.40
N GLN A 59 6.69 21.05 -4.49
CA GLN A 59 8.09 20.96 -4.04
C GLN A 59 8.28 21.18 -2.52
N SER A 60 7.21 21.18 -1.73
CA SER A 60 7.34 21.19 -0.28
C SER A 60 7.93 19.87 0.23
N LYS A 61 8.66 19.93 1.34
CA LYS A 61 9.12 18.73 2.07
C LYS A 61 8.00 18.05 2.87
N ILE A 62 6.75 18.22 2.44
CA ILE A 62 5.57 17.71 3.13
C ILE A 62 5.09 16.49 2.34
N PRO A 63 4.87 15.34 3.01
CA PRO A 63 4.27 14.17 2.38
C PRO A 63 2.92 14.51 1.75
N HIS A 64 2.68 14.00 0.54
CA HIS A 64 1.41 14.16 -0.15
C HIS A 64 0.27 13.52 0.64
N TYR A 65 0.52 12.32 1.18
CA TYR A 65 -0.48 11.53 1.88
C TYR A 65 -0.21 11.45 3.39
N THR A 66 -1.30 11.49 4.14
CA THR A 66 -1.35 11.03 5.53
C THR A 66 -1.38 9.49 5.57
N ALA A 67 -1.02 8.88 6.71
CA ALA A 67 -1.21 7.43 6.88
C ALA A 67 -2.70 7.03 6.76
N GLU A 68 -3.62 7.92 7.14
CA GLU A 68 -5.06 7.71 7.05
C GLU A 68 -5.58 7.73 5.60
N GLU A 69 -5.04 8.58 4.75
CA GLU A 69 -5.34 8.62 3.33
C GLU A 69 -4.80 7.38 2.61
N LEU A 70 -3.61 6.90 2.99
CA LEU A 70 -3.08 5.64 2.48
C LEU A 70 -3.87 4.42 2.94
N LEU A 71 -4.53 4.48 4.10
CA LEU A 71 -5.45 3.42 4.51
C LEU A 71 -6.68 3.35 3.59
N LYS A 72 -7.17 4.50 3.09
CA LYS A 72 -8.31 4.55 2.17
C LYS A 72 -8.04 3.83 0.85
N PHE A 73 -6.78 3.75 0.41
CA PHE A 73 -6.37 2.91 -0.73
C PHE A 73 -6.86 1.46 -0.55
N TYR A 74 -6.67 0.86 0.63
CA TYR A 74 -7.09 -0.52 0.87
C TYR A 74 -8.60 -0.70 1.03
N PHE A 75 -9.31 0.30 1.56
CA PHE A 75 -10.76 0.21 1.73
C PHE A 75 -11.54 0.44 0.43
N HIS A 76 -11.11 1.40 -0.41
CA HIS A 76 -11.82 1.72 -1.64
C HIS A 76 -11.35 0.88 -2.84
N GLU A 77 -10.06 0.58 -2.88
CA GLU A 77 -9.45 -0.09 -4.03
C GLU A 77 -9.20 -1.58 -3.79
N GLY A 78 -9.34 -2.04 -2.54
CA GLY A 78 -9.09 -3.43 -2.16
C GLY A 78 -9.95 -4.45 -2.93
N GLU A 79 -11.19 -4.10 -3.26
CA GLU A 79 -12.06 -4.96 -4.08
C GLU A 79 -11.66 -4.97 -5.56
N GLN A 80 -11.02 -3.91 -6.06
CA GLN A 80 -10.49 -3.85 -7.43
C GLN A 80 -9.18 -4.62 -7.55
N ILE A 81 -8.31 -4.55 -6.53
CA ILE A 81 -7.02 -5.27 -6.48
C ILE A 81 -7.24 -6.76 -6.16
N PHE A 82 -8.16 -7.05 -5.25
CA PHE A 82 -8.47 -8.41 -4.79
C PHE A 82 -9.95 -8.73 -5.00
N PRO A 83 -10.42 -8.81 -6.27
CA PRO A 83 -11.82 -9.10 -6.55
C PRO A 83 -12.20 -10.43 -5.93
N SER A 84 -13.11 -10.39 -4.96
CA SER A 84 -13.73 -11.60 -4.42
C SER A 84 -14.89 -11.98 -5.33
N THR A 85 -14.80 -13.08 -6.06
CA THR A 85 -15.96 -13.58 -6.80
C THR A 85 -17.01 -14.13 -5.82
N ALA A 86 -18.29 -14.01 -6.14
CA ALA A 86 -19.38 -14.58 -5.32
C ALA A 86 -19.20 -16.11 -5.12
N ILE A 87 -18.54 -16.77 -6.06
CA ILE A 87 -18.18 -18.18 -6.05
C ILE A 87 -17.13 -18.49 -4.97
N ASP A 88 -16.11 -17.62 -4.78
CA ASP A 88 -15.10 -17.77 -3.72
C ASP A 88 -15.69 -17.67 -2.30
N LYS A 89 -16.72 -16.83 -2.15
CA LYS A 89 -17.46 -16.66 -0.88
C LYS A 89 -18.41 -17.84 -0.60
N TRP A 90 -19.05 -18.41 -1.64
CA TRP A 90 -20.07 -19.46 -1.50
C TRP A 90 -19.51 -20.88 -1.38
N LEU A 91 -18.40 -21.21 -2.07
CA LEU A 91 -17.86 -22.58 -2.13
C LEU A 91 -16.66 -22.85 -1.20
N GLY A 92 -16.37 -21.94 -0.27
CA GLY A 92 -15.38 -22.16 0.80
C GLY A 92 -14.06 -22.74 0.30
N ARG A 93 -13.24 -21.96 -0.43
CA ARG A 93 -11.87 -22.33 -0.88
C ARG A 93 -11.72 -23.76 -1.49
N LYS A 94 -12.79 -24.36 -2.02
CA LYS A 94 -12.76 -25.70 -2.64
C LYS A 94 -13.55 -25.77 -3.96
N SER A 95 -13.44 -24.75 -4.81
CA SER A 95 -13.95 -24.87 -6.19
C SER A 95 -12.85 -25.38 -7.13
N LEU A 96 -13.18 -26.45 -7.87
CA LEU A 96 -12.40 -27.05 -8.97
C LEU A 96 -11.92 -26.02 -10.02
N VAL A 97 -12.54 -24.84 -10.09
CA VAL A 97 -12.16 -23.73 -10.97
C VAL A 97 -10.81 -23.10 -10.56
N GLY A 98 -10.50 -23.08 -9.25
CA GLY A 98 -9.21 -22.58 -8.76
C GLY A 98 -8.02 -23.38 -9.29
N ASN A 99 -8.19 -24.69 -9.51
CA ASN A 99 -7.13 -25.54 -10.05
C ASN A 99 -6.92 -25.32 -11.56
N LEU A 100 -7.94 -24.87 -12.29
CA LEU A 100 -7.81 -24.59 -13.73
C LEU A 100 -7.16 -23.22 -14.00
N GLN A 101 -7.36 -22.25 -13.10
CA GLN A 101 -6.67 -20.95 -13.17
C GLN A 101 -5.21 -21.04 -12.68
N ILE A 102 -4.90 -21.96 -11.75
CA ILE A 102 -3.53 -22.33 -11.37
C ILE A 102 -2.74 -22.94 -12.55
N LEU A 103 -3.42 -23.57 -13.50
CA LEU A 103 -2.79 -24.14 -14.70
C LEU A 103 -2.40 -23.09 -15.76
N THR A 104 -2.86 -21.83 -15.64
CA THR A 104 -2.61 -20.76 -16.63
C THR A 104 -1.80 -19.56 -16.11
N GLY A 105 -1.69 -19.34 -14.80
CA GLY A 105 -0.88 -18.23 -14.25
C GLY A 105 -1.39 -17.62 -12.93
N ALA A 106 -1.00 -16.36 -12.67
CA ALA A 106 -1.31 -15.63 -11.43
C ALA A 106 -2.82 -15.52 -11.14
N LYS A 107 -3.19 -15.51 -9.85
CA LYS A 107 -4.59 -15.50 -9.38
C LYS A 107 -5.38 -14.23 -9.78
N TYR A 108 -4.69 -13.11 -9.98
CA TYR A 108 -5.29 -11.81 -10.28
C TYR A 108 -4.57 -11.18 -11.47
N SER A 109 -5.28 -10.40 -12.30
CA SER A 109 -4.65 -9.53 -13.30
C SER A 109 -3.86 -8.43 -12.60
N HIS A 110 -2.73 -8.00 -13.19
CA HIS A 110 -1.93 -6.89 -12.65
C HIS A 110 -2.53 -5.52 -12.99
N GLU A 111 -3.36 -5.43 -14.04
CA GLU A 111 -3.86 -4.16 -14.60
C GLU A 111 -4.57 -3.27 -13.57
N PRO A 112 -5.44 -3.78 -12.65
CA PRO A 112 -6.08 -2.92 -11.66
C PRO A 112 -5.08 -2.33 -10.68
N LEU A 113 -4.10 -3.12 -10.22
CA LEU A 113 -3.07 -2.64 -9.31
C LEU A 113 -2.19 -1.58 -9.99
N GLU A 114 -1.74 -1.84 -11.21
CA GLU A 114 -0.92 -0.93 -12.00
C GLU A 114 -1.64 0.41 -12.23
N SER A 115 -2.90 0.37 -12.67
CA SER A 115 -3.73 1.56 -12.87
C SER A 115 -3.90 2.41 -11.59
N LEU A 116 -3.90 1.75 -10.42
CA LEU A 116 -3.98 2.43 -9.14
C LEU A 116 -2.64 3.02 -8.71
N LEU A 117 -1.54 2.31 -8.95
CA LEU A 117 -0.21 2.85 -8.69
C LEU A 117 0.06 4.07 -9.57
N ASP A 118 -0.31 4.05 -10.84
CA ASP A 118 -0.20 5.20 -11.75
C ASP A 118 -1.02 6.39 -11.24
N ARG A 119 -2.24 6.14 -10.73
CA ARG A 119 -3.10 7.20 -10.20
C ARG A 119 -2.56 7.83 -8.91
N TYR A 120 -2.01 7.02 -8.01
CA TYR A 120 -1.55 7.49 -6.69
C TYR A 120 -0.12 8.04 -6.73
N PHE A 121 0.74 7.50 -7.58
CA PHE A 121 2.16 7.88 -7.65
C PHE A 121 2.50 8.75 -8.85
N GLU A 122 1.67 8.75 -9.89
CA GLU A 122 1.88 9.55 -11.11
C GLU A 122 3.30 9.30 -11.66
N ASP A 123 3.94 10.33 -12.20
CA ASP A 123 5.31 10.26 -12.73
C ASP A 123 6.39 10.54 -11.66
N VAL A 124 6.07 10.39 -10.37
CA VAL A 124 7.03 10.67 -9.29
C VAL A 124 8.13 9.62 -9.25
N LEU A 125 9.38 10.09 -9.32
CA LEU A 125 10.57 9.25 -9.28
C LEU A 125 10.99 8.96 -7.84
N MET A 126 11.61 7.79 -7.63
CA MET A 126 12.21 7.42 -6.34
C MET A 126 13.23 8.44 -5.81
N SER A 127 13.96 9.11 -6.70
CA SER A 127 14.92 10.17 -6.34
C SER A 127 14.26 11.41 -5.73
N GLN A 128 12.94 11.54 -5.85
CA GLN A 128 12.15 12.64 -5.30
C GLN A 128 11.51 12.28 -3.95
N ALA A 129 11.66 11.04 -3.47
CA ALA A 129 11.15 10.63 -2.16
C ALA A 129 11.71 11.53 -1.05
N LEU A 130 10.85 11.91 -0.10
CA LEU A 130 11.20 12.80 1.01
C LEU A 130 12.20 12.16 1.98
N THR A 131 12.12 10.84 2.12
CA THR A 131 12.99 10.01 2.94
C THR A 131 13.43 8.83 2.09
N PRO A 132 14.71 8.41 2.18
CA PRO A 132 15.19 7.20 1.52
C PRO A 132 14.45 5.93 1.92
#